data_AF-A0A379Y6B8-F1
#
_entry.id   AF-A0A379Y6B8-F1
#
_cell.length_a   1.000
_cell.length_b   1.000
_cell.length_c   1.000
_cell.angle_alpha   90.00
_cell.angle_beta   90.00
_cell.angle_gamma   90.00
#
_symmetry.space_group_name_H-M   'P 1'
#
loop_
_entity.id
_entity.type
_entity.pdbx_description
1 polymer ?
#
loop_
_entity_poly.entity_id
_entity_poly.type
_entity_poly.pdbx_seq_one_letter_code
_entity_poly.pdbx_strand_id
1 'polypeptide(L)'
;MSRVLSLLLVPPVRQAVQARYRVYRRNGASALTAFFATLLVALGWMLLRFESPAWQRVRVGRAYWFPHLSAERPRPADALRYLLQGLWLLLFRSGRAPVPRDYFAGWRRLQQRYADWLQSLPQRLKNAGVEQRSVERLGRMNRGMRRALFILVGVLAAILAMLCISQPFDLSAQFVFVVLLWGIAMVVRRVPGRLPALMLIVLSLTVSCRYLWWRYTATLNWDDPLSLVCGLLLLVAETYAWVVLVLGYFQTVWPLNRQPVPLPADSATWPTIDLMVPTYNEDLGVVKPTIYAALGIDWPKEKVNIYILDDGNRPEFRAFAAEVGVKYIARPTHEHAKAGNINNALKQATGEFVAIFDCDHVPTRSFLQLTMGWFFKDKKLAMLQTPHHFFSPDPFERNLAVSVRRPTRAPCSTGWCRTATTCGTRPSSAALAPSCAAARWMRSAASRWKPSPKTPTPRCACTGADTPRPISAFRRPPGWRPKACRRTSASAFAGRAAWCRSSGSTTRCWARG
;
A
#
# COMPACT_ATOMS: atom_id res chain seq x y z
N MET A 1 -22.59 14.55 38.38
CA MET A 1 -23.02 15.21 37.12
C MET A 1 -23.66 14.27 36.09
N SER A 2 -23.27 13.00 35.91
CA SER A 2 -23.74 12.19 34.77
C SER A 2 -25.21 11.75 34.81
N ARG A 3 -25.76 11.38 36.00
CA ARG A 3 -27.14 10.87 36.13
C ARG A 3 -28.23 11.96 36.11
N VAL A 4 -27.93 13.16 36.58
CA VAL A 4 -28.88 14.29 36.56
C VAL A 4 -28.96 14.91 35.17
N LEU A 5 -27.83 15.05 34.48
CA LEU A 5 -27.79 15.56 33.10
C LEU A 5 -28.41 14.58 32.09
N SER A 6 -28.53 13.29 32.41
CA SER A 6 -29.19 12.31 31.54
C SER A 6 -30.71 12.38 31.59
N LEU A 7 -31.30 12.96 32.64
CA LEU A 7 -32.76 13.15 32.77
C LEU A 7 -33.24 14.43 32.07
N LEU A 8 -32.37 15.45 31.96
CA LEU A 8 -32.75 16.79 31.50
C LEU A 8 -32.29 17.14 30.07
N LEU A 9 -31.28 16.47 29.51
CA LEU A 9 -30.66 16.87 28.24
C LEU A 9 -30.63 15.75 27.20
N VAL A 10 -30.95 16.12 25.95
CA VAL A 10 -30.90 15.26 24.75
C VAL A 10 -29.45 14.77 24.52
N PRO A 11 -29.23 13.51 24.06
CA PRO A 11 -27.90 12.88 24.01
C PRO A 11 -26.76 13.69 23.37
N PRO A 12 -26.91 14.33 22.19
CA PRO A 12 -25.89 15.20 21.58
C PRO A 12 -25.52 16.42 22.45
N VAL A 13 -26.51 17.08 23.06
CA VAL A 13 -26.27 18.26 23.92
C VAL A 13 -25.49 17.85 25.17
N ARG A 14 -25.86 16.72 25.77
CA ARG A 14 -25.14 16.13 26.90
C ARG A 14 -23.68 15.83 26.57
N GLN A 15 -23.40 15.25 25.40
CA GLN A 15 -22.03 14.96 24.97
C GLN A 15 -21.21 16.24 24.77
N ALA A 16 -21.79 17.28 24.17
CA ALA A 16 -21.13 18.57 23.97
C ALA A 16 -20.80 19.27 25.29
N VAL A 17 -21.75 19.30 26.24
CA VAL A 17 -21.54 19.90 27.58
C VAL A 17 -20.47 19.13 28.36
N GLN A 18 -20.50 17.79 28.32
CA GLN A 18 -19.48 16.96 28.98
C GLN A 18 -18.10 17.12 28.37
N ALA A 19 -17.99 17.18 27.04
CA ALA A 19 -16.73 17.41 26.35
C ALA A 19 -16.13 18.76 26.77
N ARG A 20 -16.95 19.82 26.81
CA ARG A 20 -16.51 21.15 27.20
C ARG A 20 -16.09 21.26 28.67
N TYR A 21 -16.85 20.63 29.58
CA TYR A 21 -16.47 20.51 30.99
C TYR A 21 -15.12 19.81 31.15
N ARG A 22 -14.90 18.70 30.43
CA ARG A 22 -13.63 17.95 30.46
C ARG A 22 -12.46 18.77 29.94
N VAL A 23 -12.65 19.58 28.90
CA VAL A 23 -11.62 20.48 28.38
C VAL A 23 -11.21 21.51 29.43
N TYR A 24 -12.18 22.17 30.08
CA TYR A 24 -11.86 23.14 31.15
C TYR A 24 -11.12 22.50 32.33
N ARG A 25 -11.51 21.28 32.72
CA ARG A 25 -10.82 20.52 33.77
C ARG A 25 -9.40 20.13 33.37
N ARG A 26 -9.17 19.70 32.12
CA ARG A 26 -7.83 19.38 31.61
C ARG A 26 -6.90 20.60 31.58
N ASN A 27 -7.45 21.78 31.33
CA ASN A 27 -6.71 23.03 31.27
C ASN A 27 -6.56 23.73 32.64
N GLY A 28 -6.86 23.03 33.75
CA GLY A 28 -6.57 23.50 35.10
C GLY A 28 -7.60 24.48 35.68
N ALA A 29 -8.88 24.42 35.26
CA ALA A 29 -9.97 25.12 35.92
C ALA A 29 -10.52 24.34 37.14
N SER A 30 -10.89 25.06 38.20
CA SER A 30 -11.52 24.45 39.38
C SER A 30 -12.88 23.82 39.02
N ALA A 31 -13.34 22.83 39.78
CA ALA A 31 -14.54 22.07 39.43
C ALA A 31 -15.80 22.95 39.44
N LEU A 32 -15.91 23.85 40.43
CA LEU A 32 -17.01 24.82 40.53
C LEU A 32 -16.97 25.82 39.37
N THR A 33 -15.81 26.40 39.06
CA THR A 33 -15.69 27.34 37.94
C THR A 33 -15.97 26.67 36.60
N ALA A 34 -15.48 25.45 36.39
CA ALA A 34 -15.78 24.68 35.19
C ALA A 34 -17.29 24.39 35.07
N PHE A 35 -17.94 24.04 36.18
CA PHE A 35 -19.38 23.79 36.24
C PHE A 35 -20.18 25.04 35.87
N PHE A 36 -19.98 26.16 36.59
CA PHE A 36 -20.70 27.41 36.33
C PHE A 36 -20.39 27.99 34.95
N ALA A 37 -19.15 27.89 34.46
CA ALA A 37 -18.80 28.34 33.11
C ALA A 37 -19.48 27.48 32.03
N THR A 38 -19.59 26.15 32.23
CA THR A 38 -20.36 25.31 31.30
C THR A 38 -21.86 25.57 31.37
N LEU A 39 -22.40 25.86 32.56
CA LEU A 39 -23.80 26.22 32.75
C LEU A 39 -24.13 27.54 32.06
N LEU A 40 -23.30 28.57 32.24
CA LEU A 40 -23.47 29.87 31.57
C LEU A 40 -23.39 29.76 30.05
N VAL A 41 -22.48 28.94 29.51
CA VAL A 41 -22.42 28.68 28.07
C VAL A 41 -23.68 27.96 27.59
N ALA A 42 -24.16 26.94 28.33
CA ALA A 42 -25.37 26.22 27.97
C ALA A 42 -26.62 27.13 28.00
N LEU A 43 -26.76 27.95 29.05
CA LEU A 43 -27.80 28.97 29.16
C LEU A 43 -27.70 30.01 28.05
N GLY A 44 -26.47 30.44 27.72
CA GLY A 44 -26.23 31.33 26.59
C GLY A 44 -26.69 30.73 25.26
N TRP A 45 -26.47 29.44 25.02
CA TRP A 45 -26.98 28.76 23.81
C TRP A 45 -28.49 28.62 23.78
N MET A 46 -29.13 28.59 24.95
CA MET A 46 -30.58 28.50 25.08
C MET A 46 -31.26 29.87 24.91
N LEU A 47 -30.66 30.92 25.48
CA LEU A 47 -31.21 32.29 25.51
C LEU A 47 -30.75 33.16 24.33
N LEU A 48 -29.53 32.94 23.84
CA LEU A 48 -28.93 33.67 22.74
C LEU A 48 -28.80 32.76 21.52
N ARG A 49 -29.34 33.19 20.38
CA ARG A 49 -29.18 32.49 19.09
C ARG A 49 -27.74 32.66 18.57
N PHE A 50 -26.80 31.95 19.19
CA PHE A 50 -25.38 31.95 18.82
C PHE A 50 -25.09 31.42 17.42
N GLU A 51 -26.08 30.83 16.75
CA GLU A 51 -26.03 30.39 15.36
C GLU A 51 -26.28 31.53 14.37
N SER A 52 -26.87 32.64 14.80
CA SER A 52 -27.13 33.77 13.91
C SER A 52 -25.82 34.39 13.36
N PRO A 53 -25.84 34.93 12.13
CA PRO A 53 -24.64 35.52 11.51
C PRO A 53 -24.01 36.66 12.32
N ALA A 54 -24.81 37.36 13.15
CA ALA A 54 -24.32 38.40 14.05
C ALA A 54 -23.46 37.80 15.18
N TRP A 55 -23.98 36.79 15.88
CA TRP A 55 -23.26 36.14 16.97
C TRP A 55 -22.05 35.30 16.49
N GLN A 56 -22.12 34.72 15.29
CA GLN A 56 -20.98 34.02 14.69
C GLN A 56 -19.79 34.97 14.45
N ARG A 57 -20.05 36.20 13.97
CA ARG A 57 -19.01 37.23 13.79
C ARG A 57 -18.33 37.59 15.11
N VAL A 58 -19.11 37.76 16.19
CA VAL A 58 -18.58 38.06 17.53
C VAL A 58 -17.76 36.87 18.07
N ARG A 59 -18.20 35.63 17.83
CA ARG A 59 -17.48 34.42 18.26
C ARG A 59 -16.14 34.23 17.56
N VAL A 60 -16.08 34.44 16.24
CA VAL A 60 -14.83 34.34 15.46
C VAL A 60 -13.86 35.46 15.88
N GLY A 61 -14.38 36.67 16.14
CA GLY A 61 -13.59 37.80 16.64
C GLY A 61 -13.32 37.78 18.15
N ARG A 62 -13.68 36.73 18.90
CA ARG A 62 -13.65 36.72 20.38
C ARG A 62 -12.28 37.07 20.96
N ALA A 63 -11.20 36.58 20.36
CA ALA A 63 -9.84 36.88 20.81
C ALA A 63 -9.49 38.37 20.68
N TYR A 64 -10.13 39.09 19.75
CA TYR A 64 -9.98 40.53 19.58
C TYR A 64 -10.86 41.32 20.56
N TRP A 65 -12.12 40.91 20.74
CA TRP A 65 -13.08 41.61 21.60
C TRP A 65 -12.80 41.39 23.10
N PHE A 66 -12.28 40.23 23.47
CA PHE A 66 -12.00 39.81 24.84
C PHE A 66 -10.59 39.22 24.97
N PRO A 67 -9.52 40.01 24.72
CA PRO A 67 -8.14 39.50 24.67
C PRO A 67 -7.65 39.01 26.05
N HIS A 68 -8.20 39.56 27.12
CA HIS A 68 -7.85 39.22 28.50
C HIS A 68 -8.60 38.00 29.06
N LEU A 69 -9.52 37.39 28.29
CA LEU A 69 -10.34 36.26 28.73
C LEU A 69 -10.04 34.99 27.92
N SER A 70 -9.46 33.99 28.58
CA SER A 70 -9.15 32.72 27.92
C SER A 70 -10.44 31.90 27.64
N ALA A 71 -10.51 31.22 26.48
CA ALA A 71 -11.62 30.30 26.16
C ALA A 71 -11.55 28.98 26.91
N GLU A 72 -10.33 28.59 27.20
CA GLU A 72 -10.01 27.21 27.51
C GLU A 72 -9.78 27.00 29.00
N ARG A 73 -9.54 28.08 29.76
CA ARG A 73 -9.32 28.07 31.21
C ARG A 73 -10.12 29.18 31.91
N PRO A 74 -11.44 28.99 32.11
CA PRO A 74 -12.26 29.98 32.78
C PRO A 74 -11.82 30.21 34.22
N ARG A 75 -11.79 31.47 34.66
CA ARG A 75 -11.58 31.91 36.04
C ARG A 75 -12.90 32.32 36.69
N PRO A 76 -13.02 32.30 38.03
CA PRO A 76 -14.30 32.57 38.72
C PRO A 76 -14.92 33.93 38.37
N ALA A 77 -14.10 34.97 38.18
CA ALA A 77 -14.55 36.32 37.85
C ALA A 77 -14.74 36.58 36.34
N ASP A 78 -14.52 35.58 35.47
CA ASP A 78 -14.58 35.81 34.01
C ASP A 78 -15.99 36.15 33.54
N ALA A 79 -17.04 35.63 34.18
CA ALA A 79 -18.42 35.96 33.85
C ALA A 79 -18.72 37.46 34.03
N LEU A 80 -18.26 38.04 35.15
CA LEU A 80 -18.41 39.48 35.41
C LEU A 80 -17.59 40.31 34.42
N ARG A 81 -16.38 39.85 34.06
CA ARG A 81 -15.53 40.51 33.07
C ARG A 81 -16.14 40.50 31.67
N TYR A 82 -16.79 39.40 31.27
CA TYR A 82 -17.56 39.34 30.01
C TYR A 82 -18.69 40.37 29.97
N LEU A 83 -19.41 40.52 31.09
CA LEU A 83 -20.51 41.49 31.19
C LEU A 83 -20.00 42.93 31.15
N LEU A 84 -18.98 43.27 31.95
CA LEU A 84 -18.41 44.62 31.99
C LEU A 84 -17.80 45.02 30.65
N GLN A 85 -16.99 44.16 30.04
CA GLN A 85 -16.39 44.41 28.73
C GLN A 85 -17.45 44.44 27.63
N GLY A 86 -18.48 43.59 27.71
CA GLY A 86 -19.61 43.59 26.78
C GLY A 86 -20.41 44.89 26.84
N LEU A 87 -20.72 45.36 28.05
CA LEU A 87 -21.40 46.64 28.28
C LEU A 87 -20.56 47.80 27.76
N TRP A 88 -19.26 47.80 28.04
CA TRP A 88 -18.34 48.82 27.55
C TRP A 88 -18.25 48.84 26.02
N LEU A 89 -18.16 47.68 25.36
CA LEU A 89 -18.16 47.58 23.90
C LEU A 89 -19.47 48.08 23.28
N LEU A 90 -20.61 47.81 23.92
CA LEU A 90 -21.92 48.28 23.47
C LEU A 90 -22.07 49.81 23.61
N LEU A 91 -21.54 50.39 24.69
CA LEU A 91 -21.66 51.82 24.98
C LEU A 91 -20.64 52.69 24.24
N PHE A 92 -19.41 52.19 24.05
CA PHE A 92 -18.28 53.03 23.61
C PHE A 92 -17.59 52.57 22.31
N ARG A 93 -17.89 51.39 21.75
CA ARG A 93 -17.10 50.85 20.64
C ARG A 93 -17.91 50.05 19.62
N SER A 94 -18.54 50.74 18.66
CA SER A 94 -19.26 50.14 17.52
C SER A 94 -18.39 49.94 16.25
N GLY A 95 -17.11 49.57 16.41
CA GLY A 95 -16.20 49.32 15.28
C GLY A 95 -16.34 47.90 14.69
N ARG A 96 -16.06 47.71 13.40
CA ARG A 96 -15.88 46.36 12.81
C ARG A 96 -14.54 45.78 13.26
N ALA A 97 -14.49 44.49 13.59
CA ALA A 97 -13.23 43.79 13.85
C ALA A 97 -12.34 43.86 12.60
N PRO A 98 -11.03 44.15 12.71
CA PRO A 98 -10.13 44.14 11.57
C PRO A 98 -10.01 42.73 11.00
N VAL A 99 -10.31 42.58 9.71
CA VAL A 99 -10.07 41.33 8.97
C VAL A 99 -8.54 41.15 8.87
N PRO A 100 -7.98 40.00 9.24
CA PRO A 100 -6.55 39.76 9.06
C PRO A 100 -6.19 39.96 7.58
N ARG A 101 -5.25 40.88 7.31
CA ARG A 101 -4.74 41.12 5.95
C ARG A 101 -3.97 39.89 5.50
N ASP A 102 -4.59 39.10 4.65
CA ASP A 102 -3.92 38.00 3.98
C ASP A 102 -3.18 38.54 2.75
N TYR A 103 -1.93 38.98 2.96
CA TYR A 103 -1.05 39.52 1.92
C TYR A 103 -0.90 38.59 0.70
N PHE A 104 -1.10 37.27 0.88
CA PHE A 104 -0.99 36.27 -0.18
C PHE A 104 -2.34 35.77 -0.70
N ALA A 105 -3.46 36.43 -0.38
CA ALA A 105 -4.78 36.03 -0.86
C ALA A 105 -4.91 36.11 -2.40
N GLY A 106 -4.21 37.06 -3.04
CA GLY A 106 -4.14 37.15 -4.50
C GLY A 106 -3.38 35.96 -5.11
N TRP A 107 -2.19 35.67 -4.55
CA TRP A 107 -1.37 34.53 -4.96
C TRP A 107 -2.08 33.19 -4.75
N ARG A 108 -2.76 33.00 -3.61
CA ARG A 108 -3.56 31.79 -3.33
C ARG A 108 -4.71 31.63 -4.31
N ARG A 109 -5.41 32.71 -4.66
CA ARG A 109 -6.48 32.67 -5.68
C ARG A 109 -5.93 32.32 -7.06
N LEU A 110 -4.77 32.88 -7.44
CA LEU A 110 -4.09 32.53 -8.69
C LEU A 110 -3.66 31.05 -8.70
N GLN A 111 -3.07 30.59 -7.61
CA GLN A 111 -2.61 29.20 -7.44
C GLN A 111 -3.77 28.21 -7.49
N GLN A 112 -4.91 28.53 -6.88
CA GLN A 112 -6.14 27.74 -6.96
C GLN A 112 -6.67 27.70 -8.39
N ARG A 113 -6.81 28.85 -9.07
CA ARG A 113 -7.23 28.90 -10.47
C ARG A 113 -6.32 28.08 -11.39
N TYR A 114 -5.01 28.17 -11.21
CA TYR A 114 -4.05 27.38 -11.97
C TYR A 114 -4.21 25.88 -11.68
N ALA A 115 -4.40 25.49 -10.42
CA ALA A 115 -4.62 24.09 -10.05
C ALA A 115 -5.92 23.53 -10.64
N ASP A 116 -7.02 24.29 -10.55
CA ASP A 116 -8.33 23.92 -11.09
C ASP A 116 -8.27 23.82 -12.62
N TRP A 117 -7.58 24.75 -13.28
CA TRP A 117 -7.34 24.70 -14.73
C TRP A 117 -6.54 23.45 -15.12
N LEU A 118 -5.44 23.16 -14.42
CA LEU A 118 -4.60 21.99 -14.69
C LEU A 118 -5.36 20.68 -14.49
N GLN A 119 -6.23 20.60 -13.48
CA GLN A 119 -7.10 19.45 -13.24
C GLN A 119 -8.18 19.29 -14.31
N SER A 120 -8.62 20.39 -14.92
CA SER A 120 -9.62 20.36 -16.01
C SER A 120 -9.03 19.96 -17.37
N LEU A 121 -7.71 20.06 -17.57
CA LEU A 121 -7.05 19.78 -18.86
C LEU A 121 -7.28 18.36 -19.40
N PRO A 122 -7.13 17.27 -18.60
CA PRO A 122 -7.39 15.92 -19.10
C PRO A 122 -8.84 15.74 -19.56
N GLN A 123 -9.79 16.33 -18.83
CA GLN A 123 -11.21 16.30 -19.19
C GLN A 123 -11.46 17.06 -20.50
N ARG A 124 -10.81 18.22 -20.68
CA ARG A 124 -10.89 19.02 -21.93
C ARG A 124 -10.26 18.30 -23.12
N LEU A 125 -9.10 17.66 -22.95
CA LEU A 125 -8.43 16.84 -23.98
C LEU A 125 -9.28 15.63 -24.38
N LYS A 126 -9.93 14.99 -23.41
CA LYS A 126 -10.86 13.90 -23.64
C LYS A 126 -12.11 14.37 -24.38
N ASN A 127 -12.71 15.49 -23.96
CA ASN A 127 -13.88 16.08 -24.62
C ASN A 127 -13.56 16.59 -26.03
N ALA A 128 -12.34 17.08 -26.28
CA ALA A 128 -11.87 17.49 -27.60
C ALA A 128 -11.61 16.30 -28.55
N GLY A 129 -11.71 15.05 -28.06
CA GLY A 129 -11.57 13.84 -28.87
C GLY A 129 -10.19 13.66 -29.50
N VAL A 130 -9.16 14.36 -29.01
CA VAL A 130 -7.80 14.33 -29.59
C VAL A 130 -7.23 12.92 -29.56
N GLU A 131 -7.43 12.19 -28.46
CA GLU A 131 -6.96 10.81 -28.32
C GLU A 131 -7.67 9.87 -29.30
N GLN A 132 -9.00 9.96 -29.42
CA GLN A 132 -9.77 9.15 -30.37
C GLN A 132 -9.39 9.44 -31.82
N ARG A 133 -9.28 10.71 -32.20
CA ARG A 133 -8.88 11.13 -33.56
C ARG A 133 -7.47 10.64 -33.94
N SER A 134 -6.54 10.69 -32.98
CA SER A 134 -5.15 10.23 -33.18
C SER A 134 -5.08 8.71 -33.32
N VAL A 135 -5.80 7.98 -32.47
CA VAL A 135 -5.89 6.52 -32.49
C VAL A 135 -6.60 6.04 -33.76
N GLU A 136 -7.66 6.70 -34.21
CA GLU A 136 -8.35 6.38 -35.45
C GLU A 136 -7.46 6.60 -36.68
N ARG A 137 -6.73 7.72 -36.76
CA ARG A 137 -5.75 7.95 -37.84
C ARG A 137 -4.65 6.89 -37.84
N LEU A 138 -4.09 6.56 -36.67
CA LEU A 138 -3.07 5.50 -36.53
C LEU A 138 -3.63 4.10 -36.82
N GLY A 139 -4.91 3.87 -36.58
CA GLY A 139 -5.62 2.63 -36.89
C GLY A 139 -5.88 2.44 -38.39
N ARG A 140 -6.05 3.53 -39.14
CA ARG A 140 -6.23 3.52 -40.61
C ARG A 140 -4.92 3.29 -41.38
N MET A 141 -3.77 3.40 -40.74
CA MET A 141 -2.46 3.20 -41.38
C MET A 141 -2.12 1.72 -41.53
N ASN A 142 -1.50 1.35 -42.66
CA ASN A 142 -0.95 0.01 -42.88
C ASN A 142 0.01 -0.38 -41.73
N ARG A 143 -0.03 -1.65 -41.28
CA ARG A 143 0.80 -2.16 -40.17
C ARG A 143 2.28 -1.90 -40.38
N GLY A 144 2.78 -1.97 -41.62
CA GLY A 144 4.16 -1.66 -41.98
C GLY A 144 4.51 -0.19 -41.76
N MET A 145 3.69 0.72 -42.27
CA MET A 145 3.88 2.17 -42.12
C MET A 145 3.78 2.62 -40.66
N ARG A 146 2.87 2.02 -39.87
CA ARG A 146 2.77 2.28 -38.44
C ARG A 146 4.02 1.82 -37.68
N ARG A 147 4.58 0.66 -38.01
CA ARG A 147 5.85 0.19 -37.43
C ARG A 147 7.00 1.12 -37.79
N ALA A 148 7.11 1.51 -39.06
CA ALA A 148 8.14 2.45 -39.53
C ALA A 148 8.05 3.79 -38.80
N LEU A 149 6.84 4.35 -38.63
CA LEU A 149 6.63 5.59 -37.88
C LEU A 149 7.09 5.46 -36.42
N PHE A 150 6.71 4.38 -35.72
CA PHE A 150 7.14 4.17 -34.33
C PHE A 150 8.64 3.97 -34.21
N ILE A 151 9.27 3.26 -35.15
CA ILE A 151 10.74 3.11 -35.19
C ILE A 151 11.39 4.47 -35.40
N LEU A 152 10.93 5.26 -36.38
CA LEU A 152 11.47 6.59 -36.67
C LEU A 152 11.38 7.53 -35.46
N VAL A 153 10.20 7.61 -34.83
CA VAL A 153 10.01 8.42 -33.62
C VAL A 153 10.89 7.92 -32.47
N GLY A 154 11.02 6.60 -32.32
CA GLY A 154 11.88 5.99 -31.30
C GLY A 154 13.37 6.32 -31.52
N VAL A 155 13.85 6.25 -32.76
CA VAL A 155 15.23 6.61 -33.14
C VAL A 155 15.48 8.09 -32.91
N LEU A 156 14.58 8.96 -33.37
CA LEU A 156 14.70 10.40 -33.15
C LEU A 156 14.75 10.75 -31.65
N ALA A 157 13.87 10.13 -30.85
CA ALA A 157 13.86 10.32 -29.40
C ALA A 157 15.16 9.80 -28.75
N ALA A 158 15.72 8.68 -29.23
CA ALA A 158 16.99 8.15 -28.75
C ALA A 158 18.17 9.08 -29.07
N ILE A 159 18.21 9.66 -30.27
CA ILE A 159 19.23 10.64 -30.67
C ILE A 159 19.15 11.88 -29.79
N LEU A 160 17.94 12.44 -29.60
CA LEU A 160 17.73 13.59 -28.72
C LEU A 160 18.11 13.28 -27.27
N ALA A 161 17.78 12.10 -26.77
CA ALA A 161 18.16 11.67 -25.43
C ALA A 161 19.68 11.54 -25.30
N MET A 162 20.35 10.95 -26.29
CA MET A 162 21.81 10.81 -26.32
C MET A 162 22.49 12.17 -26.28
N LEU A 163 22.04 13.11 -27.11
CA LEU A 163 22.56 14.48 -27.14
C LEU A 163 22.36 15.19 -25.79
N CYS A 164 21.18 15.06 -25.18
CA CYS A 164 20.90 15.61 -23.84
C CYS A 164 21.79 15.01 -22.73
N ILE A 165 22.20 13.75 -22.88
CA ILE A 165 23.04 13.04 -21.89
C ILE A 165 24.51 13.38 -22.06
N SER A 166 25.02 13.40 -23.30
CA SER A 166 26.45 13.53 -23.58
C SER A 166 26.96 14.98 -23.61
N GLN A 167 26.10 15.96 -23.86
CA GLN A 167 26.53 17.36 -24.01
C GLN A 167 27.10 17.92 -22.70
N PRO A 168 28.37 18.36 -22.66
CA PRO A 168 28.93 19.05 -21.50
C PRO A 168 28.25 20.41 -21.37
N PHE A 169 27.69 20.70 -20.20
CA PHE A 169 27.11 22.01 -19.89
C PHE A 169 27.96 22.69 -18.82
N ASP A 170 28.05 24.01 -18.91
CA ASP A 170 28.54 24.82 -17.81
C ASP A 170 27.64 24.69 -16.58
N LEU A 171 28.18 25.00 -15.40
CA LEU A 171 27.45 24.91 -14.13
C LEU A 171 26.14 25.70 -14.12
N SER A 172 26.12 26.89 -14.73
CA SER A 172 24.92 27.74 -14.84
C SER A 172 23.85 27.10 -15.75
N ALA A 173 24.26 26.60 -16.92
CA ALA A 173 23.39 25.91 -17.86
C ALA A 173 22.84 24.61 -17.25
N GLN A 174 23.66 23.85 -16.55
CA GLN A 174 23.24 22.64 -15.82
C GLN A 174 22.24 22.96 -14.72
N PHE A 175 22.45 24.03 -13.96
CA PHE A 175 21.52 24.47 -12.92
C PHE A 175 20.14 24.83 -13.51
N VAL A 176 20.12 25.65 -14.57
CA VAL A 176 18.89 26.03 -15.27
C VAL A 176 18.17 24.81 -15.82
N PHE A 177 18.91 23.89 -16.44
CA PHE A 177 18.36 22.64 -16.98
C PHE A 177 17.70 21.78 -15.90
N VAL A 178 18.35 21.58 -14.74
CA VAL A 178 17.80 20.80 -13.63
C VAL A 178 16.56 21.47 -13.04
N VAL A 179 16.57 22.80 -12.86
CA VAL A 179 15.41 23.56 -12.36
C VAL A 179 14.22 23.45 -13.31
N LEU A 180 14.46 23.54 -14.62
CA LEU A 180 13.43 23.41 -15.64
C LEU A 180 12.84 22.00 -15.66
N LEU A 181 13.68 20.96 -15.63
CA LEU A 181 13.22 19.56 -15.54
C LEU A 181 12.43 19.30 -14.26
N TRP A 182 12.88 19.84 -13.12
CA TRP A 182 12.16 19.74 -11.86
C TRP A 182 10.80 20.44 -11.92
N GLY A 183 10.72 21.63 -12.53
CA GLY A 183 9.45 22.34 -12.77
C GLY A 183 8.48 21.51 -13.60
N ILE A 184 8.95 20.92 -14.71
CA ILE A 184 8.16 20.01 -15.55
C ILE A 184 7.70 18.79 -14.72
N ALA A 185 8.59 18.17 -13.95
CA ALA A 185 8.27 17.02 -13.11
C ALA A 185 7.14 17.35 -12.12
N MET A 186 7.17 18.53 -11.49
CA MET A 186 6.18 18.96 -10.53
C MET A 186 4.80 19.21 -11.15
N VAL A 187 4.76 19.70 -12.39
CA VAL A 187 3.51 19.85 -13.16
C VAL A 187 2.96 18.49 -13.58
N VAL A 188 3.80 17.64 -14.18
CA VAL A 188 3.43 16.30 -14.66
C VAL A 188 2.92 15.42 -13.50
N ARG A 189 3.53 15.52 -12.32
CA ARG A 189 3.13 14.76 -11.12
C ARG A 189 1.69 15.03 -10.67
N ARG A 190 1.10 16.18 -11.02
CA ARG A 190 -0.29 16.51 -10.66
C ARG A 190 -1.33 15.87 -11.58
N VAL A 191 -0.92 15.37 -12.75
CA VAL A 191 -1.83 14.78 -13.72
C VAL A 191 -2.05 13.30 -13.37
N PRO A 192 -3.29 12.86 -13.07
CA PRO A 192 -3.58 11.45 -12.85
C PRO A 192 -3.53 10.69 -14.18
N GLY A 193 -2.82 9.56 -14.22
CA GLY A 193 -2.79 8.70 -15.40
C GLY A 193 -1.53 7.85 -15.51
N ARG A 194 -1.46 7.04 -16.56
CA ARG A 194 -0.27 6.21 -16.87
C ARG A 194 0.79 7.02 -17.62
N LEU A 195 0.39 7.88 -18.55
CA LEU A 195 1.32 8.70 -19.35
C LEU A 195 2.19 9.62 -18.47
N PRO A 196 1.65 10.33 -17.45
CA PRO A 196 2.48 11.14 -16.55
C PRO A 196 3.52 10.31 -15.78
N ALA A 197 3.16 9.09 -15.35
CA ALA A 197 4.10 8.19 -14.69
C ALA A 197 5.24 7.76 -15.63
N LEU A 198 4.93 7.43 -16.89
CA LEU A 198 5.94 7.11 -17.90
C LEU A 198 6.84 8.32 -18.20
N MET A 199 6.28 9.52 -18.33
CA MET A 199 7.06 10.75 -18.52
C MET A 199 8.00 11.03 -17.35
N LEU A 200 7.55 10.82 -16.11
CA LEU A 200 8.40 10.96 -14.92
C LEU A 200 9.52 9.91 -14.89
N ILE A 201 9.25 8.66 -15.30
CA ILE A 201 10.28 7.62 -15.44
C ILE A 201 11.32 8.04 -16.48
N VAL A 202 10.89 8.51 -17.66
CA VAL A 202 11.81 8.97 -18.73
C VAL A 202 12.65 10.14 -18.23
N LEU A 203 12.02 11.14 -17.61
CA LEU A 203 12.71 12.29 -17.06
C LEU A 203 13.75 11.90 -15.99
N SER A 204 13.37 11.00 -15.08
CA SER A 204 14.29 10.49 -14.06
C SER A 204 15.47 9.73 -14.68
N LEU A 205 15.21 8.89 -15.70
CA LEU A 205 16.26 8.17 -16.41
C LEU A 205 17.20 9.14 -17.14
N THR A 206 16.68 10.19 -17.79
CA THR A 206 17.52 11.19 -18.46
C THR A 206 18.46 11.89 -17.47
N VAL A 207 17.96 12.34 -16.32
CA VAL A 207 18.80 12.98 -15.29
C VAL A 207 19.82 12.00 -14.72
N SER A 208 19.42 10.76 -14.41
CA SER A 208 20.33 9.75 -13.87
C SER A 208 21.40 9.32 -14.87
N CYS A 209 21.06 9.16 -16.15
CA CYS A 209 22.04 8.84 -17.20
C CYS A 209 23.02 10.00 -17.44
N ARG A 210 22.54 11.25 -17.42
CA ARG A 210 23.42 12.43 -17.53
C ARG A 210 24.39 12.53 -16.35
N TYR A 211 23.89 12.30 -15.12
CA TYR A 211 24.74 12.25 -13.92
C TYR A 211 25.81 11.15 -14.06
N LEU A 212 25.40 9.95 -14.48
CA LEU A 212 26.31 8.83 -14.61
C LEU A 212 27.34 9.07 -15.70
N TRP A 213 26.95 9.66 -16.84
CA TRP A 213 27.87 10.08 -17.90
C TRP A 213 28.95 11.04 -17.36
N TRP A 214 28.54 12.11 -16.65
CA TRP A 214 29.47 13.03 -16.00
C TRP A 214 30.40 12.32 -14.99
N ARG A 215 29.86 11.37 -14.22
CA ARG A 215 30.63 10.58 -13.27
C ARG A 215 31.73 9.77 -13.99
N TYR A 216 31.39 9.11 -15.09
CA TYR A 216 32.34 8.33 -15.90
C TYR A 216 33.41 9.20 -16.56
N THR A 217 33.06 10.39 -17.06
CA THR A 217 33.97 11.18 -17.90
C THR A 217 34.82 12.19 -17.13
N ALA A 218 34.30 12.79 -16.06
CA ALA A 218 34.87 14.01 -15.49
C ALA A 218 35.35 13.88 -14.03
N THR A 219 35.05 12.77 -13.34
CA THR A 219 35.25 12.70 -11.87
C THR A 219 36.24 11.65 -11.39
N LEU A 220 36.81 10.85 -12.30
CA LEU A 220 37.84 9.88 -11.95
C LEU A 220 39.21 10.58 -11.92
N ASN A 221 39.90 10.44 -10.79
CA ASN A 221 41.27 10.89 -10.64
C ASN A 221 42.22 9.78 -11.12
N TRP A 222 42.99 10.05 -12.17
CA TRP A 222 43.93 9.09 -12.76
C TRP A 222 45.33 9.16 -12.13
N ASP A 223 45.61 10.19 -11.33
CA ASP A 223 46.96 10.49 -10.86
C ASP A 223 47.35 9.71 -9.60
N ASP A 224 46.38 9.32 -8.76
CA ASP A 224 46.61 8.59 -7.50
C ASP A 224 45.94 7.20 -7.51
N PRO A 225 46.70 6.09 -7.42
CA PRO A 225 46.14 4.73 -7.47
C PRO A 225 45.11 4.42 -6.38
N LEU A 226 45.29 4.92 -5.16
CA LEU A 226 44.36 4.67 -4.06
C LEU A 226 43.03 5.39 -4.29
N SER A 227 43.08 6.66 -4.66
CA SER A 227 41.90 7.46 -5.04
C SER A 227 41.19 6.87 -6.24
N LEU A 228 41.92 6.34 -7.23
CA LEU A 228 41.36 5.67 -8.39
C LEU A 228 40.59 4.40 -7.99
N VAL A 229 41.18 3.53 -7.15
CA VAL A 229 40.52 2.31 -6.66
C VAL A 229 39.24 2.64 -5.89
N CYS A 230 39.30 3.59 -4.95
CA CYS A 230 38.13 4.05 -4.19
C CYS A 230 37.06 4.67 -5.11
N GLY A 231 37.48 5.46 -6.11
CA GLY A 231 36.60 6.07 -7.11
C GLY A 231 35.90 5.04 -7.99
N LEU A 232 36.64 4.03 -8.47
CA LEU A 232 36.10 2.92 -9.26
C LEU A 232 35.12 2.07 -8.45
N LEU A 233 35.43 1.77 -7.18
CA LEU A 233 34.53 1.02 -6.30
C LEU A 233 33.20 1.77 -6.11
N LEU A 234 33.27 3.09 -5.89
CA LEU A 234 32.08 3.93 -5.78
C LEU A 234 31.31 3.99 -7.10
N LEU A 235 31.99 4.14 -8.23
CA LEU A 235 31.37 4.14 -9.57
C LEU A 235 30.63 2.83 -9.86
N VAL A 236 31.21 1.69 -9.50
CA VAL A 236 30.56 0.37 -9.63
C VAL A 236 29.31 0.29 -8.75
N ALA A 237 29.37 0.77 -7.51
CA ALA A 237 28.22 0.81 -6.61
C ALA A 237 27.10 1.72 -7.14
N GLU A 238 27.43 2.90 -7.67
CA GLU A 238 26.47 3.82 -8.29
C GLU A 238 25.85 3.23 -9.57
N THR A 239 26.66 2.58 -10.40
CA THR A 239 26.19 1.89 -11.61
C THR A 239 25.25 0.75 -11.26
N TYR A 240 25.57 -0.02 -10.21
CA TYR A 240 24.67 -1.05 -9.70
C TYR A 240 23.32 -0.46 -9.23
N ALA A 241 23.35 0.66 -8.49
CA ALA A 241 22.14 1.36 -8.07
C ALA A 241 21.31 1.84 -9.27
N TRP A 242 21.96 2.36 -10.32
CA TRP A 242 21.30 2.75 -11.57
C TRP A 242 20.64 1.55 -12.28
N VAL A 243 21.32 0.41 -12.38
CA VAL A 243 20.73 -0.82 -12.94
C VAL A 243 19.50 -1.25 -12.14
N VAL A 244 19.59 -1.25 -10.80
CA VAL A 244 18.45 -1.58 -9.93
C VAL A 244 17.29 -0.60 -10.12
N LEU A 245 17.58 0.69 -10.30
CA LEU A 245 16.57 1.71 -10.60
C LEU A 245 15.86 1.41 -11.93
N VAL A 246 16.61 1.14 -13.00
CA VAL A 246 16.06 0.79 -14.33
C VAL A 246 15.18 -0.45 -14.25
N LEU A 247 15.64 -1.50 -13.57
CA LEU A 247 14.86 -2.72 -13.35
C LEU A 247 13.60 -2.44 -12.51
N GLY A 248 13.69 -1.57 -11.50
CA GLY A 248 12.55 -1.13 -10.70
C GLY A 248 11.51 -0.35 -11.53
N TYR A 249 11.95 0.51 -12.45
CA TYR A 249 11.06 1.19 -13.38
C TYR A 249 10.44 0.24 -14.38
N PHE A 250 11.21 -0.67 -14.97
CA PHE A 250 10.68 -1.67 -15.88
C PHE A 250 9.60 -2.52 -15.22
N GLN A 251 9.81 -2.93 -13.96
CA GLN A 251 8.78 -3.59 -13.18
C GLN A 251 7.56 -2.68 -13.05
N THR A 252 7.71 -1.46 -12.54
CA THR A 252 6.61 -0.54 -12.19
C THR A 252 5.93 0.17 -13.36
N VAL A 253 6.44 0.01 -14.59
CA VAL A 253 6.00 0.75 -15.79
C VAL A 253 4.53 0.55 -16.09
N TRP A 254 3.99 -0.64 -15.78
CA TRP A 254 2.61 -0.99 -16.12
C TRP A 254 1.95 -1.92 -15.07
N PRO A 255 1.43 -1.36 -13.96
CA PRO A 255 0.73 -2.17 -12.98
C PRO A 255 -0.59 -2.71 -13.56
N LEU A 256 -0.79 -4.03 -13.49
CA LEU A 256 -2.03 -4.67 -13.93
C LEU A 256 -3.11 -4.54 -12.84
N ASN A 257 -4.17 -3.79 -13.13
CA ASN A 257 -5.36 -3.69 -12.28
C ASN A 257 -6.40 -4.75 -12.68
N ARG A 258 -6.26 -5.97 -12.16
CA ARG A 258 -7.21 -7.08 -12.39
C ARG A 258 -8.40 -7.01 -11.43
N GLN A 259 -9.61 -6.86 -11.98
CA GLN A 259 -10.87 -6.91 -11.22
C GLN A 259 -11.29 -8.35 -10.87
N PRO A 260 -12.11 -8.57 -9.82
CA PRO A 260 -12.74 -9.88 -9.62
C PRO A 260 -13.53 -10.29 -10.86
N VAL A 261 -13.41 -11.57 -11.22
CA VAL A 261 -14.25 -12.17 -12.26
C VAL A 261 -15.41 -12.87 -11.54
N PRO A 262 -16.67 -12.64 -11.94
CA PRO A 262 -17.80 -13.32 -11.33
C PRO A 262 -17.70 -14.83 -11.58
N LEU A 263 -18.11 -15.62 -10.60
CA LEU A 263 -18.25 -17.06 -10.75
C LEU A 263 -19.55 -17.41 -11.51
N PRO A 264 -19.64 -18.61 -12.11
CA PRO A 264 -20.91 -19.14 -12.57
C PRO A 264 -21.95 -19.13 -11.44
N ALA A 265 -23.19 -18.75 -11.78
CA ALA A 265 -24.29 -18.66 -10.81
C ALA A 265 -24.62 -20.03 -10.20
N ASP A 266 -24.43 -21.10 -10.96
CA ASP A 266 -24.62 -22.47 -10.49
C ASP A 266 -23.41 -22.97 -9.67
N SER A 267 -23.63 -23.16 -8.36
CA SER A 267 -22.64 -23.69 -7.42
C SER A 267 -22.33 -25.17 -7.63
N ALA A 268 -23.18 -25.91 -8.36
CA ALA A 268 -22.92 -27.31 -8.72
C ALA A 268 -21.71 -27.43 -9.66
N THR A 269 -21.41 -26.41 -10.48
CA THR A 269 -20.24 -26.37 -11.38
C THR A 269 -18.92 -26.00 -10.68
N TRP A 270 -18.97 -25.60 -9.41
CA TRP A 270 -17.78 -25.15 -8.70
C TRP A 270 -16.82 -26.32 -8.41
N PRO A 271 -15.50 -26.12 -8.51
CA PRO A 271 -14.53 -27.19 -8.31
C PRO A 271 -14.35 -27.55 -6.82
N THR A 272 -13.75 -28.72 -6.58
CA THR A 272 -13.30 -29.15 -5.25
C THR A 272 -11.97 -28.48 -4.88
N ILE A 273 -11.83 -28.07 -3.63
CA ILE A 273 -10.71 -27.25 -3.16
C ILE A 273 -10.16 -27.81 -1.84
N ASP A 274 -8.84 -28.00 -1.80
CA ASP A 274 -8.12 -28.43 -0.62
C ASP A 274 -7.42 -27.23 0.03
N LEU A 275 -7.85 -26.88 1.23
CA LEU A 275 -7.29 -25.83 2.07
C LEU A 275 -6.23 -26.43 2.99
N MET A 276 -4.97 -25.98 2.85
CA MET A 276 -3.85 -26.49 3.63
C MET A 276 -3.31 -25.42 4.58
N VAL A 277 -3.24 -25.77 5.87
CA VAL A 277 -2.71 -24.91 6.92
C VAL A 277 -1.49 -25.58 7.57
N PRO A 278 -0.25 -25.30 7.08
CA PRO A 278 0.96 -25.79 7.71
C PRO A 278 1.28 -25.08 9.03
N THR A 279 1.67 -25.89 10.02
CA THR A 279 2.19 -25.45 11.33
C THR A 279 3.40 -26.30 11.72
N TYR A 280 4.29 -25.73 12.53
CA TYR A 280 5.45 -26.41 13.07
C TYR A 280 5.53 -26.29 14.60
N ASN A 281 5.75 -25.07 15.09
CA ASN A 281 5.91 -24.80 16.53
C ASN A 281 4.95 -23.73 17.07
N GLU A 282 3.94 -23.33 16.29
CA GLU A 282 2.99 -22.32 16.70
C GLU A 282 1.95 -22.91 17.66
N ASP A 283 1.63 -22.17 18.71
CA ASP A 283 0.62 -22.56 19.71
C ASP A 283 -0.75 -22.78 19.06
N LEU A 284 -1.51 -23.75 19.56
CA LEU A 284 -2.84 -24.10 19.07
C LEU A 284 -3.79 -22.89 19.07
N GLY A 285 -3.68 -21.97 20.03
CA GLY A 285 -4.44 -20.72 20.10
C GLY A 285 -4.19 -19.75 18.93
N VAL A 286 -3.06 -19.86 18.24
CA VAL A 286 -2.77 -19.08 17.02
C VAL A 286 -3.39 -19.75 15.80
N VAL A 287 -3.42 -21.08 15.75
CA VAL A 287 -3.92 -21.85 14.60
C VAL A 287 -5.45 -21.94 14.60
N LYS A 288 -6.08 -22.06 15.78
CA LYS A 288 -7.54 -22.14 15.97
C LYS A 288 -8.31 -21.09 15.16
N PRO A 289 -8.01 -19.77 15.26
CA PRO A 289 -8.71 -18.75 14.48
C PRO A 289 -8.64 -18.96 12.97
N THR A 290 -7.51 -19.44 12.46
CA THR A 290 -7.31 -19.69 11.02
C THR A 290 -8.17 -20.86 10.55
N ILE A 291 -8.26 -21.93 11.34
CA ILE A 291 -9.10 -23.09 11.04
C ILE A 291 -10.59 -22.75 11.12
N TYR A 292 -11.03 -22.04 12.16
CA TYR A 292 -12.42 -21.59 12.27
C TYR A 292 -12.81 -20.66 11.12
N ALA A 293 -11.93 -19.77 10.69
CA ALA A 293 -12.18 -18.93 9.53
C ALA A 293 -12.21 -19.73 8.23
N ALA A 294 -11.36 -20.76 8.07
CA ALA A 294 -11.39 -21.66 6.93
C ALA A 294 -12.71 -22.44 6.86
N LEU A 295 -13.23 -22.91 8.00
CA LEU A 295 -14.55 -23.53 8.10
C LEU A 295 -15.68 -22.56 7.74
N GLY A 296 -15.52 -21.26 8.03
CA GLY A 296 -16.49 -20.22 7.72
C GLY A 296 -16.47 -19.71 6.27
N ILE A 297 -15.67 -20.30 5.38
CA ILE A 297 -15.59 -19.86 3.97
C ILE A 297 -16.90 -20.15 3.23
N ASP A 298 -17.32 -19.20 2.39
CA ASP A 298 -18.54 -19.25 1.59
C ASP A 298 -18.34 -20.11 0.32
N TRP A 299 -18.33 -21.42 0.52
CA TRP A 299 -18.23 -22.46 -0.52
C TRP A 299 -19.03 -23.71 -0.10
N PRO A 300 -19.55 -24.53 -1.04
CA PRO A 300 -20.21 -25.79 -0.72
C PRO A 300 -19.31 -26.68 0.14
N LYS A 301 -19.82 -27.13 1.30
CA LYS A 301 -19.02 -27.81 2.32
C LYS A 301 -18.49 -29.16 1.83
N GLU A 302 -19.24 -29.81 0.95
CA GLU A 302 -18.90 -31.09 0.33
C GLU A 302 -17.71 -30.95 -0.63
N LYS A 303 -17.44 -29.72 -1.09
CA LYS A 303 -16.38 -29.41 -2.06
C LYS A 303 -15.15 -28.75 -1.43
N VAL A 304 -15.14 -28.59 -0.11
CA VAL A 304 -13.99 -28.03 0.62
C VAL A 304 -13.42 -29.08 1.56
N ASN A 305 -12.17 -29.44 1.36
CA ASN A 305 -11.42 -30.23 2.33
C ASN A 305 -10.43 -29.32 3.06
N ILE A 306 -10.42 -29.36 4.39
CA ILE A 306 -9.47 -28.60 5.21
C ILE A 306 -8.45 -29.57 5.82
N TYR A 307 -7.17 -29.25 5.65
CA TYR A 307 -6.04 -30.03 6.11
C TYR A 307 -5.15 -29.20 7.06
N ILE A 308 -4.97 -29.71 8.27
CA ILE A 308 -3.95 -29.24 9.21
C ILE A 308 -2.68 -30.03 8.94
N LEU A 309 -1.60 -29.35 8.57
CA LEU A 309 -0.31 -30.01 8.28
C LEU A 309 0.65 -29.74 9.44
N ASP A 310 0.68 -30.64 10.42
CA ASP A 310 1.51 -30.48 11.61
C ASP A 310 2.85 -31.20 11.44
N ASP A 311 3.90 -30.39 11.33
CA ASP A 311 5.28 -30.89 11.25
C ASP A 311 5.90 -31.08 12.66
N GLY A 312 5.18 -30.77 13.74
CA GLY A 312 5.57 -31.06 15.12
C GLY A 312 5.03 -32.37 15.69
N ASN A 313 4.15 -33.07 14.95
CA ASN A 313 3.44 -34.28 15.37
C ASN A 313 2.83 -34.20 16.79
N ARG A 314 2.13 -33.09 17.08
CA ARG A 314 1.62 -32.77 18.41
C ARG A 314 0.23 -33.41 18.63
N PRO A 315 0.01 -34.15 19.72
CA PRO A 315 -1.24 -34.87 19.95
C PRO A 315 -2.44 -33.91 20.11
N GLU A 316 -2.22 -32.72 20.66
CA GLU A 316 -3.23 -31.67 20.81
C GLU A 316 -3.83 -31.21 19.47
N PHE A 317 -3.03 -31.17 18.39
CA PHE A 317 -3.52 -30.81 17.05
C PHE A 317 -4.34 -31.93 16.42
N ARG A 318 -3.97 -33.19 16.68
CA ARG A 318 -4.76 -34.35 16.25
C ARG A 318 -6.12 -34.40 16.94
N ALA A 319 -6.15 -34.17 18.26
CA ALA A 319 -7.39 -34.11 19.03
C ALA A 319 -8.29 -32.96 18.55
N PHE A 320 -7.71 -31.76 18.37
CA PHE A 320 -8.43 -30.60 17.85
C PHE A 320 -8.97 -30.81 16.43
N ALA A 321 -8.19 -31.46 15.56
CA ALA A 321 -8.64 -31.77 14.20
C ALA A 321 -9.86 -32.72 14.21
N ALA A 322 -9.85 -33.73 15.08
CA ALA A 322 -10.96 -34.65 15.25
C ALA A 322 -12.21 -33.97 15.83
N GLU A 323 -12.04 -33.10 16.84
CA GLU A 323 -13.13 -32.31 17.45
C GLU A 323 -13.86 -31.43 16.42
N VAL A 324 -13.09 -30.82 15.51
CA VAL A 324 -13.58 -29.83 14.56
C VAL A 324 -13.99 -30.45 13.22
N GLY A 325 -13.70 -31.73 13.00
CA GLY A 325 -14.02 -32.45 11.76
C GLY A 325 -13.12 -32.07 10.57
N VAL A 326 -11.85 -31.73 10.81
CA VAL A 326 -10.87 -31.41 9.76
C VAL A 326 -9.79 -32.49 9.65
N LYS A 327 -9.18 -32.62 8.48
CA LYS A 327 -8.17 -33.66 8.23
C LYS A 327 -6.84 -33.26 8.86
N TYR A 328 -6.20 -34.20 9.54
CA TYR A 328 -4.88 -34.01 10.15
C TYR A 328 -3.84 -34.83 9.39
N ILE A 329 -2.76 -34.18 8.97
CA ILE A 329 -1.61 -34.84 8.34
C ILE A 329 -0.36 -34.46 9.14
N ALA A 330 0.33 -35.49 9.64
CA ALA A 330 1.67 -35.39 10.17
C ALA A 330 2.60 -36.28 9.34
N ARG A 331 3.90 -35.98 9.36
CA ARG A 331 4.92 -36.77 8.67
C ARG A 331 5.95 -37.30 9.66
N PRO A 332 6.53 -38.48 9.40
CA PRO A 332 7.53 -39.08 10.28
C PRO A 332 8.92 -38.45 10.14
N THR A 333 9.24 -37.85 8.99
CA THR A 333 10.57 -37.26 8.71
C THR A 333 10.46 -35.76 8.37
N HIS A 334 11.34 -34.94 8.95
CA HIS A 334 11.30 -33.48 8.85
C HIS A 334 12.15 -32.90 7.70
N GLU A 335 12.28 -33.63 6.59
CA GLU A 335 13.09 -33.20 5.44
C GLU A 335 12.45 -32.01 4.70
N HIS A 336 13.25 -31.07 4.19
CA HIS A 336 12.78 -29.92 3.40
C HIS A 336 11.75 -28.99 4.07
N ALA A 337 11.67 -28.98 5.41
CA ALA A 337 10.85 -28.06 6.22
C ALA A 337 9.43 -27.88 5.65
N LYS A 338 8.95 -26.64 5.52
CA LYS A 338 7.60 -26.31 5.03
C LYS A 338 7.27 -26.90 3.66
N ALA A 339 8.21 -26.94 2.71
CA ALA A 339 7.93 -27.50 1.39
C ALA A 339 7.78 -29.02 1.42
N GLY A 340 8.58 -29.70 2.24
CA GLY A 340 8.41 -31.12 2.46
C GLY A 340 7.05 -31.45 3.08
N ASN A 341 6.60 -30.64 4.04
CA ASN A 341 5.29 -30.82 4.68
C ASN A 341 4.14 -30.68 3.66
N ILE A 342 4.17 -29.61 2.84
CA ILE A 342 3.18 -29.40 1.78
C ILE A 342 3.24 -30.53 0.74
N ASN A 343 4.43 -30.97 0.32
CA ASN A 343 4.57 -32.06 -0.64
C ASN A 343 4.01 -33.39 -0.13
N ASN A 344 4.18 -33.69 1.15
CA ASN A 344 3.59 -34.87 1.76
C ASN A 344 2.05 -34.79 1.76
N ALA A 345 1.51 -33.61 2.09
CA ALA A 345 0.07 -33.36 2.06
C ALA A 345 -0.52 -33.44 0.66
N LEU A 346 0.18 -32.93 -0.35
CA LEU A 346 -0.24 -32.96 -1.76
C LEU A 346 -0.39 -34.38 -2.31
N LYS A 347 0.30 -35.38 -1.73
CA LYS A 347 0.11 -36.80 -2.10
C LYS A 347 -1.24 -37.36 -1.62
N GLN A 348 -1.82 -36.77 -0.58
CA GLN A 348 -3.08 -37.19 0.05
C GLN A 348 -4.25 -36.25 -0.29
N ALA A 349 -3.96 -35.13 -0.95
CA ALA A 349 -4.92 -34.16 -1.45
C ALA A 349 -5.75 -34.75 -2.59
N THR A 350 -7.06 -34.49 -2.58
CA THR A 350 -8.00 -35.02 -3.58
C THR A 350 -8.68 -33.92 -4.41
N GLY A 351 -8.59 -32.66 -3.98
CA GLY A 351 -9.17 -31.50 -4.64
C GLY A 351 -8.53 -31.15 -5.98
N GLU A 352 -9.28 -30.48 -6.85
CA GLU A 352 -8.81 -29.96 -8.13
C GLU A 352 -7.91 -28.72 -7.96
N PHE A 353 -8.15 -27.94 -6.91
CA PHE A 353 -7.35 -26.78 -6.54
C PHE A 353 -6.85 -26.88 -5.12
N VAL A 354 -5.68 -26.28 -4.87
CA VAL A 354 -5.08 -26.22 -3.54
C VAL A 354 -4.90 -24.77 -3.14
N ALA A 355 -5.36 -24.43 -1.94
CA ALA A 355 -5.19 -23.12 -1.33
C ALA A 355 -4.35 -23.24 -0.05
N ILE A 356 -3.27 -22.47 0.03
CA ILE A 356 -2.31 -22.57 1.14
C ILE A 356 -2.39 -21.31 2.00
N PHE A 357 -2.59 -21.52 3.30
CA PHE A 357 -2.63 -20.47 4.32
C PHE A 357 -1.63 -20.76 5.43
N ASP A 358 -0.78 -19.81 5.81
CA ASP A 358 0.04 -20.01 6.99
C ASP A 358 -0.85 -20.00 8.24
N CYS A 359 -0.38 -20.61 9.31
CA CYS A 359 -1.11 -20.75 10.57
C CYS A 359 -1.61 -19.41 11.17
N ASP A 360 -0.95 -18.29 10.86
CA ASP A 360 -1.32 -16.93 11.28
C ASP A 360 -2.15 -16.15 10.24
N HIS A 361 -2.42 -16.75 9.08
CA HIS A 361 -3.17 -16.15 7.98
C HIS A 361 -4.64 -16.56 7.98
N VAL A 362 -5.44 -15.82 8.74
CA VAL A 362 -6.89 -15.98 8.80
C VAL A 362 -7.55 -15.59 7.46
N PRO A 363 -8.16 -16.54 6.72
CA PRO A 363 -8.85 -16.22 5.46
C PRO A 363 -10.14 -15.42 5.68
N THR A 364 -10.55 -14.67 4.65
CA THR A 364 -11.88 -14.03 4.62
C THR A 364 -12.91 -14.97 4.01
N ARG A 365 -14.19 -14.84 4.41
CA ARG A 365 -15.27 -15.71 3.94
C ARG A 365 -15.40 -15.74 2.41
N SER A 366 -15.21 -14.59 1.77
CA SER A 366 -15.32 -14.39 0.32
C SER A 366 -14.06 -14.80 -0.47
N PHE A 367 -13.04 -15.41 0.14
CA PHE A 367 -11.77 -15.68 -0.53
C PHE A 367 -11.92 -16.45 -1.84
N LEU A 368 -12.53 -17.64 -1.76
CA LEU A 368 -12.66 -18.53 -2.90
C LEU A 368 -13.52 -17.90 -3.99
N GLN A 369 -14.59 -17.19 -3.61
CA GLN A 369 -15.44 -16.47 -4.56
C GLN A 369 -14.68 -15.41 -5.36
N LEU A 370 -13.75 -14.73 -4.69
CA LEU A 370 -12.93 -13.67 -5.29
C LEU A 370 -11.77 -14.22 -6.14
N THR A 371 -11.27 -15.42 -5.85
CA THR A 371 -10.08 -15.97 -6.53
C THR A 371 -10.47 -16.92 -7.66
N MET A 372 -11.45 -17.79 -7.44
CA MET A 372 -11.74 -18.91 -8.33
C MET A 372 -12.26 -18.51 -9.71
N GLY A 373 -12.94 -17.37 -9.84
CA GLY A 373 -13.47 -16.89 -11.14
C GLY A 373 -12.39 -16.73 -12.22
N TRP A 374 -11.14 -16.44 -11.84
CA TRP A 374 -10.04 -16.31 -12.80
C TRP A 374 -9.62 -17.65 -13.43
N PHE A 375 -9.73 -18.76 -12.71
CA PHE A 375 -9.44 -20.10 -13.24
C PHE A 375 -10.52 -20.60 -14.21
N PHE A 376 -11.74 -20.08 -14.10
CA PHE A 376 -12.80 -20.30 -15.09
C PHE A 376 -12.55 -19.50 -16.37
N LYS A 377 -12.15 -18.22 -16.21
CA LYS A 377 -11.88 -17.32 -17.34
C LYS A 377 -10.68 -17.75 -18.17
N ASP A 378 -9.61 -18.20 -17.54
CA ASP A 378 -8.39 -18.62 -18.22
C ASP A 378 -7.96 -20.02 -17.76
N LYS A 379 -8.13 -21.01 -18.64
CA LYS A 379 -7.74 -22.40 -18.37
C LYS A 379 -6.22 -22.61 -18.33
N LYS A 380 -5.42 -21.65 -18.82
CA LYS A 380 -3.94 -21.68 -18.75
C LYS A 380 -3.39 -21.07 -17.46
N LEU A 381 -4.27 -20.52 -16.61
CA LEU A 381 -3.88 -19.97 -15.31
C LEU A 381 -3.54 -21.11 -14.34
N ALA A 382 -2.29 -21.16 -13.89
CA ALA A 382 -1.87 -22.17 -12.89
C ALA A 382 -1.92 -21.64 -11.46
N MET A 383 -1.77 -20.33 -11.26
CA MET A 383 -1.64 -19.74 -9.93
C MET A 383 -2.28 -18.36 -9.83
N LEU A 384 -2.96 -18.12 -8.72
CA LEU A 384 -3.47 -16.83 -8.31
C LEU A 384 -2.93 -16.47 -6.93
N GLN A 385 -2.20 -15.36 -6.86
CA GLN A 385 -1.64 -14.84 -5.62
C GLN A 385 -2.46 -13.63 -5.13
N THR A 386 -2.79 -13.61 -3.83
CA THR A 386 -3.37 -12.44 -3.17
C THR A 386 -2.33 -11.72 -2.30
N PRO A 387 -2.48 -10.39 -2.04
CA PRO A 387 -1.56 -9.61 -1.25
C PRO A 387 -1.49 -10.11 0.19
N HIS A 388 -0.33 -9.95 0.79
CA HIS A 388 -0.15 -10.15 2.22
C HIS A 388 -0.44 -8.83 2.93
N HIS A 389 -1.47 -8.83 3.77
CA HIS A 389 -1.73 -7.76 4.74
C HIS A 389 -1.31 -8.25 6.12
N PHE A 390 -1.06 -7.37 7.09
CA PHE A 390 -0.70 -7.77 8.45
C PHE A 390 -1.45 -6.88 9.46
N PHE A 391 -1.97 -7.45 10.55
CA PHE A 391 -2.70 -6.71 11.58
C PHE A 391 -1.75 -5.87 12.46
N SER A 392 -0.57 -6.39 12.79
CA SER A 392 0.38 -5.67 13.63
C SER A 392 1.47 -4.99 12.80
N PRO A 393 1.93 -3.79 13.21
CA PRO A 393 3.08 -3.16 12.59
C PRO A 393 4.32 -4.02 12.76
N ASP A 394 5.30 -3.84 11.87
CA ASP A 394 6.56 -4.54 12.01
C ASP A 394 7.36 -4.03 13.23
N PRO A 395 8.33 -4.81 13.75
CA PRO A 395 9.06 -4.41 14.96
C PRO A 395 9.81 -3.08 14.82
N PHE A 396 10.25 -2.71 13.61
CA PHE A 396 10.91 -1.42 13.40
C PHE A 396 9.89 -0.28 13.44
N GLU A 397 8.75 -0.44 12.79
CA GLU A 397 7.65 0.54 12.85
C GLU A 397 7.16 0.75 14.28
N ARG A 398 7.01 -0.34 15.04
CA ARG A 398 6.61 -0.30 16.46
C ARG A 398 7.65 0.38 17.34
N ASN A 399 8.92 -0.01 17.21
CA ASN A 399 9.99 0.50 18.07
C ASN A 399 10.36 1.96 17.76
N LEU A 400 10.20 2.39 16.51
CA LEU A 400 10.46 3.77 16.07
C LEU A 400 9.23 4.68 16.22
N ALA A 401 8.13 4.19 16.83
CA ALA A 401 6.86 4.91 17.01
C ALA A 401 6.35 5.61 15.74
N VAL A 402 6.63 5.04 14.57
CA VAL A 402 6.20 5.63 13.29
C VAL A 402 4.69 5.49 13.20
N SER A 403 3.98 6.62 13.32
CA SER A 403 2.51 6.64 13.39
C SER A 403 1.83 5.88 12.24
N VAL A 404 0.68 5.26 12.55
CA VAL A 404 -0.21 4.41 11.72
C VAL A 404 -0.63 5.03 10.38
N ARG A 405 -0.28 6.30 10.09
CA ARG A 405 -0.59 6.98 8.83
C ARG A 405 0.33 6.62 7.66
N ARG A 406 1.49 5.98 7.87
CA ARG A 406 2.36 5.53 6.77
C ARG A 406 2.05 4.07 6.41
N PRO A 407 1.93 3.73 5.11
CA PRO A 407 1.70 2.35 4.70
C PRO A 407 2.88 1.48 5.11
N THR A 408 2.59 0.27 5.61
CA THR A 408 3.61 -0.64 6.11
C THR A 408 4.60 -1.07 5.02
N ARG A 409 5.79 -1.55 5.38
CA ARG A 409 6.81 -1.91 4.36
C ARG A 409 6.39 -3.07 3.45
N ALA A 410 5.56 -3.99 3.95
CA ALA A 410 5.04 -5.14 3.20
C ALA A 410 4.12 -4.78 2.00
N PRO A 411 3.14 -3.86 2.11
CA PRO A 411 2.28 -3.46 1.00
C PRO A 411 3.02 -2.81 -0.18
N CYS A 412 4.25 -2.31 -0.02
CA CYS A 412 5.04 -1.81 -1.13
C CYS A 412 5.49 -2.96 -2.06
N SER A 413 6.06 -4.03 -1.48
CA SER A 413 6.53 -5.19 -2.24
C SER A 413 5.38 -6.07 -2.74
N THR A 414 4.33 -6.28 -1.93
CA THR A 414 3.16 -7.07 -2.33
C THR A 414 2.21 -6.29 -3.23
N GLY A 415 2.06 -4.97 -3.05
CA GLY A 415 1.09 -4.17 -3.79
C GLY A 415 1.59 -3.69 -5.15
N TRP A 416 2.72 -2.98 -5.17
CA TRP A 416 3.20 -2.28 -6.38
C TRP A 416 4.22 -3.09 -7.16
N CYS A 417 5.23 -3.66 -6.49
CA CYS A 417 6.26 -4.42 -7.22
C CYS A 417 5.68 -5.68 -7.89
N ARG A 418 4.84 -6.46 -7.18
CA ARG A 418 4.27 -7.71 -7.71
C ARG A 418 3.16 -7.54 -8.75
N THR A 419 2.34 -6.49 -8.67
CA THR A 419 1.38 -6.18 -9.75
C THR A 419 2.12 -5.89 -11.05
N ALA A 420 3.28 -5.27 -10.93
CA ALA A 420 4.03 -4.74 -12.04
C ALA A 420 5.01 -5.78 -12.65
N THR A 421 5.49 -6.76 -11.87
CA THR A 421 6.21 -7.95 -12.41
C THR A 421 5.35 -8.83 -13.34
N THR A 422 4.01 -8.65 -13.36
CA THR A 422 3.11 -9.41 -14.24
C THR A 422 2.83 -8.74 -15.59
N CYS A 423 3.46 -7.60 -15.90
CA CYS A 423 3.20 -6.86 -17.14
C CYS A 423 4.42 -6.78 -18.06
N GLY A 424 4.54 -7.74 -18.96
CA GLY A 424 5.35 -7.64 -20.17
C GLY A 424 4.74 -8.52 -21.25
N THR A 425 4.94 -8.16 -22.52
CA THR A 425 4.50 -8.94 -23.68
C THR A 425 5.06 -10.37 -23.68
N ARG A 426 6.13 -10.61 -22.90
CA ARG A 426 6.51 -11.81 -22.11
C ARG A 426 7.32 -11.22 -20.92
N PRO A 427 6.95 -11.35 -19.62
CA PRO A 427 7.02 -12.62 -18.89
C PRO A 427 5.94 -12.88 -17.83
N SER A 428 5.69 -14.17 -17.63
CA SER A 428 4.75 -14.83 -16.72
C SER A 428 5.46 -15.30 -15.45
N SER A 429 5.86 -14.38 -14.57
CA SER A 429 6.64 -14.73 -13.36
C SER A 429 6.20 -13.96 -12.11
N ALA A 430 4.94 -14.12 -11.67
CA ALA A 430 4.64 -13.93 -10.25
C ALA A 430 5.19 -15.14 -9.47
N ALA A 431 6.27 -14.93 -8.71
CA ALA A 431 6.79 -15.96 -7.81
C ALA A 431 5.82 -16.22 -6.66
N LEU A 432 5.55 -17.50 -6.38
CA LEU A 432 4.69 -17.96 -5.28
C LEU A 432 5.16 -17.33 -3.96
N ALA A 433 4.28 -16.64 -3.25
CA ALA A 433 4.47 -16.46 -1.82
C ALA A 433 3.72 -17.61 -1.12
N PRO A 434 4.34 -18.34 -0.18
CA PRO A 434 3.80 -19.60 0.34
C PRO A 434 2.56 -19.45 1.24
N SER A 435 1.95 -18.25 1.31
CA SER A 435 0.69 -17.99 2.00
C SER A 435 -0.26 -17.18 1.09
N CYS A 436 -1.57 -17.36 1.24
CA CYS A 436 -2.62 -16.64 0.51
C CYS A 436 -2.52 -16.79 -1.02
N ALA A 437 -2.18 -18.00 -1.49
CA ALA A 437 -2.18 -18.37 -2.90
C ALA A 437 -3.17 -19.52 -3.15
N ALA A 438 -3.90 -19.46 -4.26
CA ALA A 438 -4.66 -20.57 -4.82
C ALA A 438 -3.92 -21.05 -6.09
N ALA A 439 -3.68 -22.35 -6.20
CA ALA A 439 -3.02 -22.97 -7.33
C ALA A 439 -3.88 -24.09 -7.91
N ARG A 440 -3.85 -24.23 -9.24
CA ARG A 440 -4.49 -25.35 -9.95
C ARG A 440 -3.63 -26.60 -9.83
N TRP A 441 -4.23 -27.68 -9.38
CA TRP A 441 -3.58 -28.98 -9.28
C TRP A 441 -4.07 -29.90 -10.40
N MET A 442 -3.32 -29.96 -11.50
CA MET A 442 -3.55 -30.99 -12.53
C MET A 442 -2.71 -32.23 -12.20
N ARG A 443 -3.37 -33.39 -12.00
CA ARG A 443 -2.69 -34.69 -11.79
C ARG A 443 -1.70 -35.03 -12.92
N SER A 444 -1.88 -34.53 -14.15
CA SER A 444 -0.92 -34.75 -15.24
C SER A 444 0.35 -33.88 -15.13
N ALA A 445 0.37 -32.86 -14.28
CA ALA A 445 1.53 -32.03 -13.96
C ALA A 445 2.24 -32.48 -12.66
N ALA A 446 1.76 -33.54 -12.00
CA ALA A 446 2.36 -34.10 -10.78
C ALA A 446 3.81 -34.60 -11.00
N SER A 447 4.19 -34.93 -12.23
CA SER A 447 5.58 -35.23 -12.58
C SER A 447 6.46 -33.99 -12.78
N ARG A 448 5.87 -32.79 -12.95
CA ARG A 448 6.58 -31.55 -13.34
C ARG A 448 6.58 -30.44 -12.28
N TRP A 449 5.62 -30.39 -11.34
CA TRP A 449 5.63 -29.39 -10.26
C TRP A 449 6.16 -30.00 -8.96
N LYS A 450 7.48 -29.91 -8.75
CA LYS A 450 8.13 -30.26 -7.47
C LYS A 450 8.72 -28.99 -6.84
N PRO A 451 8.32 -28.61 -5.61
CA PRO A 451 9.07 -27.62 -4.84
C PRO A 451 10.53 -28.04 -4.71
N SER A 452 11.45 -27.22 -5.22
CA SER A 452 12.86 -27.61 -5.34
C SER A 452 13.51 -27.78 -3.95
N PRO A 453 14.10 -28.95 -3.65
CA PRO A 453 14.75 -29.23 -2.37
C PRO A 453 16.10 -28.51 -2.16
N LYS A 454 16.66 -27.90 -3.22
CA LYS A 454 18.05 -27.40 -3.25
C LYS A 454 18.31 -26.06 -2.54
N THR A 455 17.31 -25.45 -1.90
CA THR A 455 17.49 -24.15 -1.22
C THR A 455 16.91 -24.16 0.19
N PRO A 456 17.60 -23.53 1.18
CA PRO A 456 17.14 -23.47 2.57
C PRO A 456 15.82 -22.69 2.71
N THR A 457 15.37 -22.02 1.65
CA THR A 457 14.02 -21.50 1.55
C THR A 457 13.46 -21.77 0.14
N PRO A 458 12.60 -22.77 -0.06
CA PRO A 458 12.02 -23.12 -1.37
C PRO A 458 11.04 -22.06 -1.93
N ARG A 459 11.05 -20.85 -1.37
CA ARG A 459 10.05 -19.78 -1.51
C ARG A 459 9.93 -19.21 -2.92
N CYS A 460 11.02 -19.12 -3.69
CA CYS A 460 11.02 -18.58 -5.06
C CYS A 460 11.43 -19.62 -6.13
N ALA A 461 11.97 -20.78 -5.72
CA ALA A 461 12.56 -21.75 -6.64
C ALA A 461 11.51 -22.60 -7.40
N CYS A 462 10.26 -22.64 -6.94
CA CYS A 462 9.20 -23.45 -7.52
C CYS A 462 8.72 -22.98 -8.91
N THR A 463 9.01 -21.73 -9.29
CA THR A 463 8.61 -21.18 -10.60
C THR A 463 9.66 -21.36 -11.69
N GLY A 464 10.86 -21.86 -11.36
CA GLY A 464 11.98 -21.95 -12.29
C GLY A 464 12.25 -23.33 -12.88
N ALA A 465 11.56 -24.39 -12.43
CA ALA A 465 11.78 -25.75 -12.90
C ALA A 465 10.82 -26.13 -14.05
N ASP A 466 11.39 -26.45 -15.21
CA ASP A 466 10.83 -27.14 -16.40
C ASP A 466 9.30 -27.30 -16.50
N THR A 467 8.61 -26.24 -16.92
CA THR A 467 7.21 -26.32 -17.39
C THR A 467 7.00 -25.53 -18.68
N PRO A 468 6.14 -25.99 -19.61
CA PRO A 468 5.64 -25.14 -20.68
C PRO A 468 4.76 -24.03 -20.07
N ARG A 469 5.41 -22.90 -19.79
CA ARG A 469 4.95 -21.59 -19.31
C ARG A 469 3.45 -21.46 -18.96
N PRO A 470 3.03 -21.81 -17.73
CA PRO A 470 1.73 -21.41 -17.22
C PRO A 470 1.71 -19.92 -16.82
N ILE A 471 0.57 -19.27 -17.01
CA ILE A 471 0.37 -17.86 -16.65
C ILE A 471 0.10 -17.78 -15.14
N SER A 472 0.76 -16.84 -14.46
CA SER A 472 0.55 -16.53 -13.04
C SER A 472 -0.10 -15.15 -12.90
N ALA A 473 -1.16 -15.05 -12.10
CA ALA A 473 -1.88 -13.80 -11.89
C ALA A 473 -1.75 -13.32 -10.44
N PHE A 474 -1.46 -12.03 -10.28
CA PHE A 474 -1.50 -11.34 -9.00
C PHE A 474 -2.76 -10.46 -8.93
N ARG A 475 -3.45 -10.48 -7.78
CA ARG A 475 -4.65 -9.67 -7.53
C ARG A 475 -4.59 -9.05 -6.14
N ARG A 476 -5.11 -7.82 -5.98
CA ARG A 476 -5.31 -7.12 -4.71
C ARG A 476 -6.82 -7.00 -4.36
N PRO A 477 -7.42 -7.89 -3.55
CA PRO A 477 -8.78 -7.72 -3.07
C PRO A 477 -8.84 -6.79 -1.84
N PRO A 478 -9.93 -6.03 -1.62
CA PRO A 478 -10.15 -5.29 -0.38
C PRO A 478 -10.49 -6.24 0.78
N GLY A 479 -10.10 -5.90 2.01
CA GLY A 479 -10.61 -6.55 3.22
C GLY A 479 -9.78 -7.71 3.82
N TRP A 480 -8.59 -7.98 3.31
CA TRP A 480 -7.72 -9.05 3.78
C TRP A 480 -6.97 -8.65 5.04
N ARG A 481 -7.17 -9.35 6.17
CA ARG A 481 -6.49 -9.01 7.41
C ARG A 481 -6.08 -10.27 8.22
N PRO A 482 -4.80 -10.64 8.23
CA PRO A 482 -4.22 -11.69 9.08
C PRO A 482 -3.25 -11.16 10.15
N LYS A 483 -2.99 -11.95 11.20
CA LYS A 483 -2.19 -11.51 12.37
C LYS A 483 -0.72 -11.63 12.06
N ALA A 484 0.02 -10.55 12.24
CA ALA A 484 1.47 -10.68 12.39
C ALA A 484 1.74 -11.15 13.83
N CYS A 485 2.43 -12.27 13.95
CA CYS A 485 2.89 -12.81 15.22
C CYS A 485 3.81 -11.78 15.92
N ARG A 486 3.74 -11.66 17.25
CA ARG A 486 4.59 -10.76 18.06
C ARG A 486 6.05 -11.18 17.93
N ARG A 487 6.71 -10.68 16.89
CA ARG A 487 8.12 -11.00 16.57
C ARG A 487 9.03 -9.94 17.16
N THR A 488 10.11 -10.37 17.82
CA THR A 488 11.19 -9.48 18.26
C THR A 488 12.02 -9.02 17.06
N SER A 489 12.78 -7.92 17.20
CA SER A 489 13.68 -7.44 16.14
C SER A 489 14.64 -8.54 15.65
N ALA A 490 15.17 -9.36 16.56
CA ALA A 490 16.04 -10.49 16.25
C ALA A 490 15.37 -11.52 15.31
N SER A 491 14.11 -11.88 15.59
CA SER A 491 13.36 -12.80 14.72
C SER A 491 13.05 -12.21 13.33
N ALA A 492 12.85 -10.88 13.24
CA ALA A 492 12.70 -10.20 11.96
C ALA A 492 14.00 -10.18 11.16
N PHE A 493 15.15 -9.97 11.80
CA PHE A 493 16.48 -10.08 11.17
C PHE A 493 16.75 -11.50 10.69
N ALA A 494 16.50 -12.52 11.51
CA ALA A 494 16.65 -13.92 11.11
C ALA A 494 15.80 -14.28 9.88
N GLY A 495 14.54 -13.80 9.85
CA GLY A 495 13.65 -13.98 8.70
C GLY A 495 14.17 -13.32 7.41
N ARG A 496 14.70 -12.08 7.50
CA ARG A 496 15.28 -11.37 6.35
C ARG A 496 16.60 -12.00 5.90
N ALA A 497 17.47 -12.37 6.83
CA ALA A 497 18.75 -13.02 6.54
C ALA A 497 18.54 -14.38 5.83
N ALA A 498 17.55 -15.16 6.25
CA ALA A 498 17.16 -16.39 5.57
C ALA A 498 16.69 -16.13 4.12
N TRP A 499 15.94 -15.04 3.90
CA TRP A 499 15.52 -14.65 2.56
C TRP A 499 16.71 -14.24 1.68
N CYS A 500 17.63 -13.40 2.17
CA CYS A 500 18.83 -13.00 1.44
C CYS A 500 19.75 -14.19 1.10
N ARG A 501 19.99 -15.09 2.06
CA ARG A 501 20.79 -16.32 1.84
C ARG A 501 20.20 -17.18 0.73
N SER A 502 18.88 -17.32 0.72
CA SER A 502 18.16 -18.10 -0.30
C SER A 502 18.18 -17.44 -1.67
N SER A 503 18.06 -16.12 -1.74
CA SER A 503 18.18 -15.39 -3.02
C SER A 503 19.57 -15.61 -3.61
N GLY A 504 20.63 -15.52 -2.79
CA GLY A 504 22.00 -15.77 -3.23
C GLY A 504 22.30 -17.22 -3.64
N SER A 505 21.61 -18.22 -3.07
CA SER A 505 21.74 -19.62 -3.51
C SER A 505 20.95 -19.92 -4.78
N THR A 506 19.83 -19.23 -5.00
CA THR A 506 19.03 -19.34 -6.23
C THR A 506 19.77 -18.78 -7.43
N THR A 507 20.44 -17.62 -7.29
CA THR A 507 21.30 -17.05 -8.34
C THR A 507 22.47 -17.97 -8.69
N ARG A 508 23.07 -18.66 -7.70
CA ARG A 508 24.12 -19.66 -7.93
C ARG A 508 23.64 -20.91 -8.65
N CYS A 509 22.39 -21.33 -8.44
CA CYS A 509 21.79 -22.43 -9.21
C CYS A 509 21.49 -22.02 -10.66
N TRP A 510 21.08 -20.77 -10.90
CA TRP A 510 20.87 -20.25 -12.26
C TRP A 510 22.18 -20.07 -13.04
N ALA A 511 23.27 -19.71 -12.38
CA ALA A 511 24.59 -19.55 -13.03
C ALA A 511 25.29 -20.89 -13.38
N ARG A 512 24.75 -22.03 -12.92
CA ARG A 512 25.29 -23.38 -13.18
C ARG A 512 24.39 -24.21 -14.12
N GLY A 513 23.31 -23.64 -14.64
CA GLY A 513 22.31 -24.31 -15.47
C GLY A 513 22.44 -23.98 -16.93
#